data_AF-A0A8K0QGX8-F1
#
_entry.id   AF-A0A8K0QGX8-F1
#
_cell.length_a   1.000
_cell.length_b   1.000
_cell.length_c   1.000
_cell.angle_alpha   90.00
_cell.angle_beta   90.00
_cell.angle_gamma   90.00
#
_symmetry.space_group_name_H-M   'P 1'
#
loop_
_entity.id
_entity.type
_entity.pdbx_description
1 polymer ?
#
loop_
_entity_poly.entity_id
_entity_poly.type
_entity_poly.pdbx_seq_one_letter_code
_entity_poly.pdbx_strand_id
1 'polypeptide(L)'
;MAATETVDVLAQCLCKAHRFTATVPRASLPLKASCCHCNSCRHSTGALYTCDASWPGSFDEIRDSSLCKYEFSANLTIRFCGTCSAPMFYQKHSVDRESTFGVFTGALANSPVTNFIKIVDHIFVGDTIDGGASVWMHKPNQDGSVPRRWMAGRNNSDELHHTWPPVEDLPGVNHKIGPVEIPLRCHCGGVNFVLRRGDADFAAMLPEKLPWFVEPRTHKLLTTFDACNSCRTTFGADVINWTFALMHHLEFPANNTGQFATTGFPRTTNDLKTSVSSEDRDPRLGTLCIYESSPDVQRYFCSRCSASVFYAVDDRQELVDVAVGLLEEPSGARAESFLAWGFGSDVGSMQDVIGGWREKLVAAIQSEAEAWRIARSYPKTWRRILKEEDLVADS
;
A
#
# COMPACT_ATOMS: atom_id res chain seq x y z
N MET A 1 7.26 -39.68 24.36
CA MET A 1 7.44 -38.75 23.22
C MET A 1 7.05 -37.37 23.71
N ALA A 2 7.93 -36.38 23.63
CA ALA A 2 7.58 -35.01 23.99
C ALA A 2 6.52 -34.50 23.01
N ALA A 3 5.48 -33.82 23.50
CA ALA A 3 4.48 -33.21 22.65
C ALA A 3 5.14 -32.14 21.78
N THR A 4 4.94 -32.22 20.47
CA THR A 4 5.46 -31.22 19.53
C THR A 4 4.74 -29.90 19.79
N GLU A 5 5.49 -28.85 20.12
CA GLU A 5 4.95 -27.51 20.29
C GLU A 5 4.32 -27.03 18.97
N THR A 6 3.07 -26.58 19.02
CA THR A 6 2.32 -26.10 17.86
C THR A 6 1.97 -24.61 17.98
N VAL A 7 1.78 -23.96 16.84
CA VAL A 7 1.42 -22.54 16.72
C VAL A 7 0.27 -22.41 15.74
N ASP A 8 -0.69 -21.54 16.05
CA ASP A 8 -1.76 -21.18 15.12
C ASP A 8 -1.34 -20.04 14.19
N VAL A 9 -1.52 -20.28 12.89
CA VAL A 9 -1.41 -19.29 11.83
C VAL A 9 -2.81 -18.86 11.45
N LEU A 10 -3.16 -17.61 11.78
CA LEU A 10 -4.48 -17.04 11.56
C LEU A 10 -4.44 -15.98 10.46
N ALA A 11 -5.29 -16.14 9.44
CA ALA A 11 -5.59 -15.12 8.43
C ALA A 11 -7.04 -14.64 8.57
N GLN A 12 -7.28 -13.34 8.52
CA GLN A 12 -8.63 -12.78 8.65
C GLN A 12 -8.80 -11.52 7.79
N CYS A 13 -9.99 -11.31 7.23
CA CYS A 13 -10.34 -10.04 6.59
C CYS A 13 -10.72 -8.97 7.61
N LEU A 14 -10.83 -7.71 7.18
CA LEU A 14 -11.13 -6.57 8.06
C LEU A 14 -12.50 -6.71 8.74
N CYS A 15 -13.55 -7.07 7.99
CA CYS A 15 -14.89 -7.26 8.54
C CYS A 15 -15.05 -8.57 9.34
N LYS A 16 -14.01 -9.41 9.41
CA LYS A 16 -13.97 -10.70 10.12
C LYS A 16 -14.93 -11.78 9.59
N ALA A 17 -15.65 -11.52 8.49
CA ALA A 17 -16.55 -12.49 7.86
C ALA A 17 -15.81 -13.72 7.31
N HIS A 18 -14.53 -13.56 6.95
CA HIS A 18 -13.66 -14.65 6.54
C HIS A 18 -12.48 -14.77 7.49
N ARG A 19 -12.29 -15.98 8.00
CA ARG A 19 -11.25 -16.34 8.97
C ARG A 19 -10.76 -17.75 8.66
N PHE A 20 -9.45 -17.91 8.52
CA PHE A 20 -8.80 -19.19 8.24
C PHE A 20 -7.70 -19.42 9.26
N THR A 21 -7.65 -20.62 9.84
CA THR A 21 -6.66 -20.97 10.85
C THR A 21 -5.97 -22.27 10.45
N ALA A 22 -4.65 -22.30 10.59
CA ALA A 22 -3.85 -23.49 10.40
C ALA A 22 -2.96 -23.71 11.62
N THR A 23 -3.01 -24.90 12.22
CA THR A 23 -2.12 -25.25 13.33
C THR A 23 -0.89 -25.96 12.78
N VAL A 24 0.30 -25.40 13.01
CA VAL A 24 1.57 -25.94 12.49
C VAL A 24 2.55 -26.24 13.62
N PRO A 25 3.49 -27.19 13.45
CA PRO A 25 4.61 -27.33 14.37
C PRO A 25 5.43 -26.04 14.44
N ARG A 26 5.87 -25.63 15.63
CA ARG A 26 6.73 -24.45 15.83
C ARG A 26 8.02 -24.49 14.99
N ALA A 27 8.54 -25.70 14.77
CA ALA A 27 9.73 -25.96 13.95
C ALA A 27 9.52 -25.70 12.44
N SER A 28 8.28 -25.58 11.97
CA SER A 28 7.96 -25.24 10.59
C SER A 28 7.99 -23.73 10.31
N LEU A 29 8.18 -22.90 11.35
CA LEU A 29 8.34 -21.45 11.24
C LEU A 29 9.82 -21.06 11.16
N PRO A 30 10.18 -19.93 10.52
CA PRO A 30 9.28 -18.94 9.88
C PRO A 30 8.63 -19.45 8.60
N LEU A 31 7.41 -18.98 8.32
CA LEU A 31 6.85 -19.09 6.97
C LEU A 31 7.68 -18.20 6.03
N LYS A 32 8.18 -18.80 4.94
CA LYS A 32 8.95 -18.07 3.93
C LYS A 32 8.00 -17.25 3.07
N ALA A 33 8.24 -15.95 3.01
CA ALA A 33 7.46 -14.99 2.24
C ALA A 33 8.29 -14.36 1.13
N SER A 34 7.62 -13.87 0.09
CA SER A 34 8.25 -13.08 -0.96
C SER A 34 7.44 -11.83 -1.22
N CYS A 35 8.11 -10.71 -1.45
CA CYS A 35 7.46 -9.46 -1.82
C CYS A 35 7.55 -9.23 -3.33
N CYS A 36 6.42 -8.95 -3.97
CA CYS A 36 6.38 -8.51 -5.37
C CYS A 36 6.17 -6.99 -5.43
N HIS A 37 6.95 -6.33 -6.28
CA HIS A 37 6.91 -4.87 -6.46
C HIS A 37 6.37 -4.43 -7.83
N CYS A 38 5.92 -5.38 -8.67
CA CYS A 38 5.45 -5.07 -10.01
C CYS A 38 4.26 -4.10 -10.00
N ASN A 39 4.10 -3.35 -11.09
CA ASN A 39 2.99 -2.40 -11.22
C ASN A 39 1.63 -3.09 -11.10
N SER A 40 1.50 -4.32 -11.63
CA SER A 40 0.27 -5.09 -11.49
C SER A 40 -0.11 -5.36 -10.02
N CYS A 41 0.84 -5.79 -9.19
CA CYS A 41 0.63 -6.04 -7.76
C CYS A 41 0.31 -4.76 -6.98
N ARG A 42 1.01 -3.67 -7.31
CA ARG A 42 0.72 -2.34 -6.74
C ARG A 42 -0.70 -1.89 -7.08
N HIS A 43 -1.08 -2.00 -8.34
CA HIS A 43 -2.37 -1.54 -8.84
C HIS A 43 -3.55 -2.44 -8.46
N SER A 44 -3.30 -3.71 -8.10
CA SER A 44 -4.35 -4.63 -7.66
C SER A 44 -4.66 -4.52 -6.16
N THR A 45 -3.78 -3.92 -5.37
CA THR A 45 -3.95 -3.81 -3.91
C THR A 45 -3.97 -2.37 -3.40
N GLY A 46 -3.31 -1.45 -4.11
CA GLY A 46 -3.05 -0.07 -3.67
C GLY A 46 -1.77 0.09 -2.85
N ALA A 47 -1.08 -0.99 -2.48
CA ALA A 47 0.17 -0.93 -1.73
C ALA A 47 1.37 -0.75 -2.66
N LEU A 48 2.51 -0.30 -2.14
CA LEU A 48 3.75 -0.25 -2.93
C LEU A 48 4.39 -1.62 -3.20
N TYR A 49 3.90 -2.66 -2.53
CA TYR A 49 4.30 -4.04 -2.72
C TYR A 49 3.17 -4.96 -2.26
N THR A 50 3.19 -6.21 -2.73
CA THR A 50 2.45 -7.31 -2.09
C THR A 50 3.44 -8.27 -1.46
N CYS A 51 3.04 -8.97 -0.40
CA CYS A 51 3.88 -9.96 0.24
C CYS A 51 3.04 -11.19 0.57
N ASP A 52 3.45 -12.36 0.09
CA ASP A 52 2.75 -13.63 0.36
C ASP A 52 3.69 -14.71 0.88
N ALA A 53 3.17 -15.55 1.77
CA ALA A 53 3.79 -16.79 2.21
C ALA A 53 2.91 -17.98 1.83
N SER A 54 3.48 -19.16 1.59
CA SER A 54 2.66 -20.36 1.35
C SER A 54 1.72 -20.62 2.53
N TRP A 55 0.42 -20.78 2.24
CA TRP A 55 -0.58 -21.09 3.25
C TRP A 55 -0.36 -22.53 3.75
N PRO A 56 -0.25 -22.76 5.07
CA PRO A 56 0.00 -24.10 5.60
C PRO A 56 -1.27 -24.89 5.94
N GLY A 57 -2.46 -24.28 5.82
CA GLY A 57 -3.74 -24.92 6.15
C GLY A 57 -4.43 -25.56 4.95
N SER A 58 -5.71 -25.91 5.14
CA SER A 58 -6.55 -26.51 4.09
C SER A 58 -6.74 -25.56 2.90
N PHE A 59 -6.53 -26.08 1.69
CA PHE A 59 -6.83 -25.37 0.45
C PHE A 59 -8.31 -25.46 0.07
N ASP A 60 -9.01 -26.52 0.52
CA ASP A 60 -10.44 -26.73 0.27
C ASP A 60 -11.28 -25.64 0.92
N GLU A 61 -10.95 -25.28 2.18
CA GLU A 61 -11.64 -24.20 2.89
C GLU A 61 -11.55 -22.87 2.13
N ILE A 62 -10.40 -22.56 1.52
CA ILE A 62 -10.22 -21.35 0.72
C ILE A 62 -10.98 -21.47 -0.60
N ARG A 63 -10.89 -22.62 -1.27
CA ARG A 63 -11.53 -22.88 -2.56
C ARG A 63 -13.04 -22.74 -2.48
N ASP A 64 -13.63 -23.28 -1.43
CA ASP A 64 -15.07 -23.38 -1.20
C ASP A 64 -15.65 -22.17 -0.44
N SER A 65 -14.79 -21.25 0.01
CA SER A 65 -15.22 -20.00 0.64
C SER A 65 -15.96 -19.07 -0.34
N SER A 66 -16.74 -18.15 0.23
CA SER A 66 -17.41 -17.06 -0.51
C SER A 66 -16.48 -15.88 -0.83
N LEU A 67 -15.15 -16.04 -0.74
CA LEU A 67 -14.21 -15.01 -1.19
C LEU A 67 -14.40 -14.73 -2.68
N CYS A 68 -14.43 -13.45 -3.04
CA CYS A 68 -14.42 -13.00 -4.43
C CYS A 68 -13.13 -13.44 -5.12
N LYS A 69 -13.21 -13.63 -6.44
CA LYS A 69 -12.10 -14.07 -7.28
C LYS A 69 -11.79 -12.99 -8.30
N TYR A 70 -10.51 -12.64 -8.41
CA TYR A 70 -10.02 -11.77 -9.47
C TYR A 70 -8.89 -12.47 -10.22
N GLU A 71 -9.14 -12.81 -11.48
CA GLU A 71 -8.15 -13.35 -12.41
C GLU A 71 -7.08 -12.28 -12.67
N PHE A 72 -5.99 -12.33 -11.89
CA PHE A 72 -4.91 -11.35 -11.91
C PHE A 72 -4.01 -11.56 -13.12
N SER A 73 -3.79 -12.82 -13.50
CA SER A 73 -3.14 -13.24 -14.73
C SER A 73 -3.64 -14.63 -15.11
N ALA A 74 -3.20 -15.18 -16.25
CA ALA A 74 -3.54 -16.55 -16.63
C ALA A 74 -3.17 -17.62 -15.57
N ASN A 75 -2.20 -17.33 -14.69
CA ASN A 75 -1.68 -18.29 -13.71
C ASN A 75 -1.93 -17.87 -12.25
N LEU A 76 -2.59 -16.73 -12.01
CA LEU A 76 -2.77 -16.20 -10.66
C LEU A 76 -4.16 -15.60 -10.50
N THR A 77 -4.82 -15.98 -9.41
CA THR A 77 -6.10 -15.41 -8.99
C THR A 77 -5.99 -14.87 -7.58
N ILE A 78 -6.42 -13.62 -7.38
CA ILE A 78 -6.53 -13.02 -6.04
C ILE A 78 -7.88 -13.44 -5.45
N ARG A 79 -7.83 -14.01 -4.25
CA ARG A 79 -9.00 -14.30 -3.41
C ARG A 79 -9.12 -13.21 -2.34
N PHE A 80 -10.22 -12.48 -2.33
CA PHE A 80 -10.42 -11.32 -1.46
C PHE A 80 -11.83 -11.24 -0.89
N CYS A 81 -12.00 -10.54 0.23
CA CYS A 81 -13.32 -10.34 0.82
C CYS A 81 -14.12 -9.31 0.00
N GLY A 82 -15.28 -9.70 -0.54
CA GLY A 82 -16.13 -8.79 -1.32
C GLY A 82 -16.71 -7.62 -0.52
N THR A 83 -16.82 -7.75 0.80
CA THR A 83 -17.37 -6.71 1.68
C THR A 83 -16.35 -5.63 2.03
N CYS A 84 -15.18 -6.02 2.52
CA CYS A 84 -14.18 -5.08 3.05
C CYS A 84 -12.92 -4.98 2.18
N SER A 85 -12.95 -5.56 0.98
CA SER A 85 -11.87 -5.61 -0.02
C SER A 85 -10.61 -6.40 0.33
N ALA A 86 -10.40 -6.78 1.59
CA ALA A 86 -9.15 -7.40 2.04
C ALA A 86 -8.70 -8.57 1.15
N PRO A 87 -7.58 -8.45 0.41
CA PRO A 87 -6.97 -9.57 -0.28
C PRO A 87 -6.40 -10.54 0.74
N MET A 88 -6.77 -11.81 0.63
CA MET A 88 -6.42 -12.84 1.61
C MET A 88 -5.46 -13.87 1.04
N PHE A 89 -5.67 -14.31 -0.21
CA PHE A 89 -4.82 -15.32 -0.83
C PHE A 89 -4.52 -15.06 -2.30
N TYR A 90 -3.31 -15.41 -2.74
CA TYR A 90 -3.01 -15.74 -4.13
C TYR A 90 -3.26 -17.22 -4.36
N GLN A 91 -4.17 -17.55 -5.27
CA GLN A 91 -4.28 -18.88 -5.85
C GLN A 91 -3.35 -18.96 -7.06
N LYS A 92 -2.35 -19.85 -6.99
CA LYS A 92 -1.38 -20.09 -8.07
C LYS A 92 -1.83 -21.32 -8.85
N HIS A 93 -2.14 -21.11 -10.12
CA HIS A 93 -2.58 -22.16 -11.04
C HIS A 93 -1.36 -22.84 -11.69
N SER A 94 -1.48 -24.13 -11.92
CA SER A 94 -0.51 -24.95 -12.65
C SER A 94 -1.28 -25.86 -13.59
N VAL A 95 -0.77 -26.05 -14.81
CA VAL A 95 -1.40 -26.91 -15.82
C VAL A 95 -1.46 -28.37 -15.33
N ASP A 96 -0.38 -28.84 -14.71
CA ASP A 96 -0.22 -30.26 -14.35
C ASP A 96 -0.33 -30.54 -12.84
N ARG A 97 -0.70 -29.55 -12.03
CA ARG A 97 -0.72 -29.69 -10.55
C ARG A 97 -1.90 -28.96 -9.97
N GLU A 98 -2.32 -29.42 -8.79
CA GLU A 98 -3.31 -28.72 -8.00
C GLU A 98 -2.85 -27.28 -7.71
N SER A 99 -3.82 -26.36 -7.68
CA SER A 99 -3.52 -24.97 -7.35
C SER A 99 -2.98 -24.87 -5.92
N THR A 100 -1.98 -24.01 -5.73
CA THR A 100 -1.45 -23.71 -4.38
C THR A 100 -1.95 -22.36 -3.92
N PHE A 101 -1.96 -22.13 -2.60
CA PHE A 101 -2.39 -20.87 -2.03
C PHE A 101 -1.25 -20.20 -1.27
N GLY A 102 -1.00 -18.93 -1.57
CA GLY A 102 -0.17 -18.04 -0.76
C GLY A 102 -1.07 -17.09 0.02
N VAL A 103 -0.85 -16.93 1.32
CA VAL A 103 -1.56 -15.96 2.17
C VAL A 103 -0.86 -14.61 2.10
N PHE A 104 -1.62 -13.54 1.87
CA PHE A 104 -1.10 -12.17 1.97
C PHE A 104 -0.69 -11.88 3.42
N THR A 105 0.52 -11.38 3.64
CA THR A 105 1.02 -11.16 5.01
C THR A 105 0.18 -10.14 5.75
N GLY A 106 -0.37 -9.11 5.08
CA GLY A 106 -1.25 -8.13 5.72
C GLY A 106 -2.54 -8.73 6.32
N ALA A 107 -3.01 -9.88 5.82
CA ALA A 107 -4.17 -10.60 6.36
C ALA A 107 -3.83 -11.47 7.59
N LEU A 108 -2.55 -11.74 7.85
CA LEU A 108 -2.13 -12.54 9.01
C LEU A 108 -2.28 -11.76 10.32
N ALA A 109 -2.74 -12.43 11.37
CA ALA A 109 -2.77 -11.86 12.70
C ALA A 109 -1.36 -11.47 13.20
N ASN A 110 -1.31 -10.49 14.11
CA ASN A 110 -0.04 -10.09 14.74
C ASN A 110 0.31 -11.05 15.89
N SER A 111 0.78 -12.25 15.52
CA SER A 111 1.18 -13.29 16.47
C SER A 111 2.38 -12.87 17.33
N PRO A 112 2.42 -13.18 18.64
CA PRO A 112 3.58 -12.93 19.51
C PRO A 112 4.75 -13.89 19.24
N VAL A 113 4.58 -14.87 18.36
CA VAL A 113 5.62 -15.84 18.03
C VAL A 113 6.78 -15.17 17.29
N THR A 114 7.99 -15.38 17.79
CA THR A 114 9.22 -14.87 17.18
C THR A 114 9.54 -15.59 15.88
N ASN A 115 10.18 -14.91 14.92
CA ASN A 115 10.47 -15.47 13.59
C ASN A 115 9.24 -16.14 12.96
N PHE A 116 8.10 -15.43 12.95
CA PHE A 116 6.85 -15.94 12.38
C PHE A 116 6.87 -15.94 10.84
N ILE A 117 7.37 -14.85 10.25
CA ILE A 117 7.55 -14.67 8.81
C ILE A 117 9.01 -14.37 8.52
N LYS A 118 9.52 -14.88 7.39
CA LYS A 118 10.84 -14.56 6.85
C LYS A 118 10.71 -14.20 5.38
N ILE A 119 10.96 -12.95 5.05
CA ILE A 119 11.00 -12.45 3.68
C ILE A 119 12.31 -12.91 3.05
N VAL A 120 12.23 -13.71 1.99
CA VAL A 120 13.40 -14.30 1.31
C VAL A 120 13.73 -13.65 -0.03
N ASP A 121 12.74 -13.03 -0.68
CA ASP A 121 12.90 -12.41 -2.00
C ASP A 121 12.07 -11.13 -2.11
N HIS A 122 12.64 -10.13 -2.77
CA HIS A 122 11.93 -9.06 -3.47
C HIS A 122 12.02 -9.32 -4.97
N ILE A 123 10.87 -9.46 -5.64
CA ILE A 123 10.79 -9.75 -7.09
C ILE A 123 10.13 -8.61 -7.85
N PHE A 124 10.44 -8.51 -9.13
CA PHE A 124 9.94 -7.46 -10.03
C PHE A 124 10.19 -6.05 -9.50
N VAL A 125 11.38 -5.86 -8.93
CA VAL A 125 11.79 -4.54 -8.41
C VAL A 125 12.03 -3.58 -9.57
N GLY A 126 12.42 -4.06 -10.75
CA GLY A 126 12.66 -3.25 -11.95
C GLY A 126 11.45 -2.42 -12.40
N ASP A 127 10.25 -2.98 -12.29
CA ASP A 127 8.98 -2.32 -12.66
C ASP A 127 8.74 -1.02 -11.89
N THR A 128 9.37 -0.87 -10.72
CA THR A 128 9.22 0.32 -9.88
C THR A 128 10.00 1.52 -10.41
N ILE A 129 11.02 1.30 -11.25
CA ILE A 129 12.00 2.28 -11.76
C ILE A 129 12.88 2.86 -10.64
N ASP A 130 12.26 3.33 -9.57
CA ASP A 130 12.92 4.02 -8.47
C ASP A 130 13.35 3.10 -7.32
N GLY A 131 13.02 1.80 -7.38
CA GLY A 131 13.24 0.81 -6.32
C GLY A 131 12.02 0.57 -5.44
N GLY A 132 10.95 1.36 -5.56
CA GLY A 132 9.70 1.21 -4.81
C GLY A 132 9.94 1.11 -3.31
N ALA A 133 9.20 0.20 -2.66
CA ALA A 133 9.36 -0.07 -1.23
C ALA A 133 10.61 -0.88 -0.88
N SER A 134 11.28 -1.49 -1.86
CA SER A 134 12.44 -2.36 -1.60
C SER A 134 13.63 -1.61 -0.98
N VAL A 135 13.67 -0.28 -1.09
CA VAL A 135 14.74 0.56 -0.52
C VAL A 135 14.68 0.69 1.00
N TRP A 136 13.52 0.45 1.62
CA TRP A 136 13.34 0.40 3.08
C TRP A 136 12.90 -0.99 3.58
N MET A 137 13.17 -2.02 2.80
CA MET A 137 12.90 -3.42 3.18
C MET A 137 14.16 -4.28 2.97
N HIS A 138 15.35 -3.72 3.20
CA HIS A 138 16.58 -4.45 3.01
C HIS A 138 16.87 -5.40 4.18
N LYS A 139 16.51 -5.04 5.42
CA LYS A 139 16.70 -5.87 6.62
C LYS A 139 15.38 -6.15 7.37
N PRO A 140 14.37 -6.73 6.71
CA PRO A 140 13.03 -6.90 7.29
C PRO A 140 12.94 -8.07 8.29
N ASN A 141 13.93 -8.97 8.32
CA ASN A 141 13.84 -10.21 9.08
C ASN A 141 14.41 -10.08 10.49
N GLN A 142 13.70 -10.65 11.46
CA GLN A 142 14.09 -10.63 12.88
C GLN A 142 15.42 -11.36 13.18
N ASP A 143 15.79 -12.34 12.34
CA ASP A 143 17.04 -13.09 12.45
C ASP A 143 18.25 -12.37 11.81
N GLY A 144 18.04 -11.16 11.27
CA GLY A 144 19.06 -10.35 10.60
C GLY A 144 19.40 -10.81 9.19
N SER A 145 18.77 -11.86 8.67
CA SER A 145 18.97 -12.28 7.28
C SER A 145 18.33 -11.29 6.31
N VAL A 146 18.97 -11.09 5.16
CA VAL A 146 18.51 -10.15 4.14
C VAL A 146 17.89 -10.90 2.95
N PRO A 147 16.71 -10.47 2.45
CA PRO A 147 16.13 -11.04 1.23
C PRO A 147 16.97 -10.71 0.00
N ARG A 148 16.94 -11.60 -0.99
CA ARG A 148 17.50 -11.34 -2.32
C ARG A 148 16.60 -10.36 -3.07
N ARG A 149 17.15 -9.53 -3.96
CA ARG A 149 16.38 -8.57 -4.76
C ARG A 149 16.55 -8.91 -6.23
N TRP A 150 15.46 -8.94 -6.99
CA TRP A 150 15.47 -9.37 -8.39
C TRP A 150 14.88 -8.29 -9.28
N MET A 151 15.53 -8.04 -10.42
CA MET A 151 15.03 -7.11 -11.43
C MET A 151 13.62 -7.52 -11.90
N ALA A 152 13.41 -8.80 -12.16
CA ALA A 152 12.12 -9.39 -12.54
C ALA A 152 11.83 -10.64 -11.69
N GLY A 153 11.49 -11.77 -12.32
CA GLY A 153 11.23 -13.03 -11.63
C GLY A 153 12.47 -13.58 -10.91
N ARG A 154 12.25 -14.18 -9.72
CA ARG A 154 13.31 -14.83 -8.93
C ARG A 154 14.05 -15.87 -9.75
N ASN A 155 15.38 -15.91 -9.63
CA ASN A 155 16.28 -16.84 -10.34
C ASN A 155 16.20 -16.83 -11.87
N ASN A 156 15.41 -15.92 -12.47
CA ASN A 156 15.20 -15.82 -13.91
C ASN A 156 15.56 -14.40 -14.43
N SER A 157 16.18 -13.58 -13.60
CA SER A 157 16.60 -12.21 -13.90
C SER A 157 17.79 -11.82 -13.05
N ASP A 158 18.38 -10.65 -13.31
CA ASP A 158 19.52 -10.16 -12.57
C ASP A 158 19.17 -9.92 -11.09
N GLU A 159 20.08 -10.35 -10.22
CA GLU A 159 20.03 -10.01 -8.80
C GLU A 159 20.54 -8.57 -8.61
N LEU A 160 19.75 -7.78 -7.90
CA LEU A 160 20.02 -6.37 -7.67
C LEU A 160 20.78 -6.19 -6.35
N HIS A 161 21.78 -5.34 -6.38
CA HIS A 161 22.43 -4.88 -5.16
C HIS A 161 21.47 -4.04 -4.30
N HIS A 162 21.68 -4.02 -2.99
CA HIS A 162 20.80 -3.29 -2.06
C HIS A 162 20.79 -1.77 -2.29
N THR A 163 21.78 -1.23 -2.99
CA THR A 163 21.86 0.20 -3.38
C THR A 163 21.20 0.50 -4.72
N TRP A 164 20.51 -0.46 -5.34
CA TRP A 164 19.78 -0.22 -6.58
C TRP A 164 18.40 0.42 -6.31
N PRO A 165 17.95 1.39 -7.14
CA PRO A 165 18.76 2.07 -8.15
C PRO A 165 19.76 3.05 -7.48
N PRO A 166 20.90 3.34 -8.13
CA PRO A 166 21.85 4.32 -7.62
C PRO A 166 21.17 5.66 -7.31
N VAL A 167 21.57 6.31 -6.22
CA VAL A 167 20.90 7.54 -5.77
C VAL A 167 21.13 8.70 -6.74
N GLU A 168 22.26 8.71 -7.42
CA GLU A 168 22.63 9.67 -8.46
C GLU A 168 21.70 9.63 -9.69
N ASP A 169 21.03 8.50 -9.95
CA ASP A 169 20.15 8.32 -11.12
C ASP A 169 18.71 8.80 -10.87
N LEU A 170 18.38 9.14 -9.62
CA LEU A 170 17.02 9.46 -9.20
C LEU A 170 16.82 10.98 -9.01
N PRO A 171 15.60 11.50 -9.24
CA PRO A 171 15.33 12.94 -9.18
C PRO A 171 15.59 13.53 -7.79
N GLY A 172 16.17 14.74 -7.73
CA GLY A 172 16.39 15.45 -6.48
C GLY A 172 15.08 15.87 -5.79
N VAL A 173 15.16 16.15 -4.48
CA VAL A 173 13.97 16.42 -3.64
C VAL A 173 13.06 17.54 -4.14
N ASN A 174 13.63 18.58 -4.75
CA ASN A 174 12.87 19.73 -5.25
C ASN A 174 12.37 19.55 -6.69
N HIS A 175 12.78 18.48 -7.37
CA HIS A 175 12.41 18.26 -8.75
C HIS A 175 10.93 17.92 -8.85
N LYS A 176 10.22 18.66 -9.71
CA LYS A 176 8.84 18.39 -10.12
C LYS A 176 8.82 18.06 -11.61
N ILE A 177 9.56 17.03 -11.98
CA ILE A 177 9.64 16.58 -13.37
C ILE A 177 8.34 15.84 -13.71
N GLY A 178 7.84 16.01 -14.92
CA GLY A 178 6.65 15.31 -15.38
C GLY A 178 5.36 16.14 -15.31
N PRO A 179 4.21 15.50 -15.55
CA PRO A 179 2.94 16.18 -15.72
C PRO A 179 2.43 16.80 -14.40
N VAL A 180 1.56 17.80 -14.52
CA VAL A 180 0.86 18.45 -13.39
C VAL A 180 -0.19 17.53 -12.78
N GLU A 181 -0.61 16.53 -13.55
CA GLU A 181 -1.63 15.55 -13.21
C GLU A 181 -1.12 14.14 -13.55
N ILE A 182 -1.44 13.16 -12.70
CA ILE A 182 -0.99 11.78 -12.87
C ILE A 182 -2.17 10.81 -12.77
N PRO A 183 -2.16 9.70 -13.52
CA PRO A 183 -3.18 8.67 -13.38
C PRO A 183 -3.17 8.04 -11.98
N LEU A 184 -4.38 7.80 -11.48
CA LEU A 184 -4.68 7.00 -10.28
C LEU A 184 -5.57 5.83 -10.72
N ARG A 185 -4.97 4.64 -10.92
CA ARG A 185 -5.65 3.52 -11.60
C ARG A 185 -5.47 2.20 -10.88
N CYS A 186 -6.54 1.42 -10.83
CA CYS A 186 -6.46 0.02 -10.38
C CYS A 186 -6.10 -0.93 -11.52
N HIS A 187 -5.70 -2.15 -11.18
CA HIS A 187 -5.21 -3.14 -12.15
C HIS A 187 -6.24 -3.52 -13.21
N CYS A 188 -7.53 -3.59 -12.85
CA CYS A 188 -8.57 -3.96 -13.82
C CYS A 188 -9.08 -2.79 -14.68
N GLY A 189 -8.54 -1.57 -14.48
CA GLY A 189 -8.97 -0.34 -15.16
C GLY A 189 -10.37 0.16 -14.78
N GLY A 190 -11.03 -0.48 -13.81
CA GLY A 190 -12.39 -0.12 -13.41
C GLY A 190 -12.44 1.05 -12.43
N VAL A 191 -11.33 1.36 -11.76
CA VAL A 191 -11.10 2.65 -11.09
C VAL A 191 -10.04 3.34 -11.92
N ASN A 192 -10.39 4.52 -12.44
CA ASN A 192 -9.55 5.28 -13.34
C ASN A 192 -9.80 6.77 -13.14
N PHE A 193 -8.98 7.38 -12.29
CA PHE A 193 -9.05 8.79 -11.96
C PHE A 193 -7.72 9.48 -12.27
N VAL A 194 -7.71 10.79 -12.10
CA VAL A 194 -6.52 11.62 -12.22
C VAL A 194 -6.33 12.38 -10.91
N LEU A 195 -5.10 12.44 -10.44
CA LEU A 195 -4.68 13.27 -9.32
C LEU A 195 -3.86 14.45 -9.83
N ARG A 196 -4.32 15.68 -9.55
CA ARG A 196 -3.61 16.93 -9.85
C ARG A 196 -2.75 17.36 -8.65
N ARG A 197 -1.55 17.87 -8.91
CA ARG A 197 -0.56 18.21 -7.87
C ARG A 197 -0.98 19.39 -6.99
N GLY A 198 -1.87 20.25 -7.47
CA GLY A 198 -2.33 21.44 -6.74
C GLY A 198 -1.33 22.60 -6.68
N ASP A 199 -0.19 22.52 -7.36
CA ASP A 199 0.91 23.50 -7.31
C ASP A 199 0.48 24.97 -7.42
N ALA A 200 -0.37 25.28 -8.41
CA ALA A 200 -0.83 26.64 -8.66
C ALA A 200 -1.76 27.13 -7.55
N ASP A 201 -2.63 26.24 -7.06
CA ASP A 201 -3.58 26.52 -5.98
C ASP A 201 -2.83 26.83 -4.68
N PHE A 202 -1.83 26.02 -4.34
CA PHE A 202 -1.02 26.18 -3.13
C PHE A 202 -0.06 27.37 -3.22
N ALA A 203 0.51 27.66 -4.41
CA ALA A 203 1.36 28.83 -4.59
C ALA A 203 0.62 30.17 -4.42
N ALA A 204 -0.71 30.17 -4.57
CA ALA A 204 -1.54 31.34 -4.31
C ALA A 204 -1.91 31.51 -2.83
N MET A 205 -1.60 30.54 -1.97
CA MET A 205 -1.89 30.58 -0.54
C MET A 205 -0.74 31.19 0.26
N LEU A 206 -1.08 31.82 1.38
CA LEU A 206 -0.09 32.19 2.39
C LEU A 206 0.47 30.92 3.07
N PRO A 207 1.77 30.88 3.44
CA PRO A 207 2.37 29.69 4.05
C PRO A 207 1.61 29.13 5.26
N GLU A 208 1.10 30.00 6.13
CA GLU A 208 0.31 29.66 7.32
C GLU A 208 -1.12 29.16 7.02
N LYS A 209 -1.56 29.28 5.77
CA LYS A 209 -2.86 28.76 5.29
C LYS A 209 -2.72 27.49 4.47
N LEU A 210 -1.50 27.03 4.19
CA LEU A 210 -1.29 25.77 3.50
C LEU A 210 -1.86 24.61 4.30
N PRO A 211 -2.53 23.64 3.64
CA PRO A 211 -2.95 22.42 4.31
C PRO A 211 -1.77 21.69 4.95
N TRP A 212 -2.01 21.04 6.09
CA TRP A 212 -0.96 20.38 6.88
C TRP A 212 -0.17 19.30 6.12
N PHE A 213 -0.74 18.78 5.04
CA PHE A 213 -0.14 17.75 4.18
C PHE A 213 0.59 18.32 2.96
N VAL A 214 0.79 19.63 2.85
CA VAL A 214 1.51 20.26 1.73
C VAL A 214 2.87 20.73 2.21
N GLU A 215 3.95 20.35 1.52
CA GLU A 215 5.30 20.83 1.84
C GLU A 215 5.48 22.28 1.38
N PRO A 216 5.69 23.27 2.27
CA PRO A 216 5.64 24.70 1.91
C PRO A 216 6.64 25.11 0.83
N ARG A 217 7.82 24.49 0.76
CA ARG A 217 8.84 24.87 -0.23
C ARG A 217 8.55 24.33 -1.63
N THR A 218 7.94 23.15 -1.71
CA THR A 218 7.79 22.42 -2.97
C THR A 218 6.35 22.24 -3.39
N HIS A 219 5.38 22.53 -2.53
CA HIS A 219 3.96 22.21 -2.68
C HIS A 219 3.66 20.74 -2.99
N LYS A 220 4.63 19.83 -2.80
CA LYS A 220 4.41 18.40 -2.93
C LYS A 220 3.54 17.90 -1.78
N LEU A 221 2.76 16.87 -2.07
CA LEU A 221 1.84 16.25 -1.12
C LEU A 221 2.61 15.32 -0.19
N LEU A 222 2.45 15.48 1.11
CA LEU A 222 3.09 14.64 2.12
C LEU A 222 2.66 13.19 1.94
N THR A 223 3.61 12.27 2.10
CA THR A 223 3.35 10.83 2.06
C THR A 223 3.85 10.17 3.34
N THR A 224 3.00 9.34 3.93
CA THR A 224 3.22 8.74 5.26
C THR A 224 3.39 7.23 5.17
N PHE A 225 3.86 6.65 6.28
CA PHE A 225 3.88 5.21 6.53
C PHE A 225 2.81 4.91 7.57
N ASP A 226 2.05 3.84 7.39
CA ASP A 226 1.02 3.41 8.33
C ASP A 226 1.04 1.88 8.49
N ALA A 227 1.02 1.40 9.72
CA ALA A 227 1.03 -0.02 10.07
C ALA A 227 -0.27 -0.45 10.78
N CYS A 228 -1.33 0.33 10.64
CA CYS A 228 -2.60 0.12 11.33
C CYS A 228 -3.21 -1.24 10.97
N ASN A 229 -3.85 -1.91 11.95
CA ASN A 229 -4.48 -3.22 11.79
C ASN A 229 -5.44 -3.25 10.59
N SER A 230 -6.23 -2.19 10.43
CA SER A 230 -7.23 -2.11 9.37
C SER A 230 -6.61 -1.87 8.00
N CYS A 231 -5.62 -0.97 7.93
CA CYS A 231 -4.88 -0.60 6.73
C CYS A 231 -4.13 -1.80 6.17
N ARG A 232 -3.32 -2.49 6.98
CA ARG A 232 -2.59 -3.66 6.51
C ARG A 232 -3.50 -4.78 5.99
N THR A 233 -4.69 -4.91 6.56
CA THR A 233 -5.66 -5.94 6.17
C THR A 233 -6.33 -5.61 4.85
N THR A 234 -6.74 -4.35 4.61
CA THR A 234 -7.41 -3.98 3.34
C THR A 234 -6.47 -3.96 2.15
N PHE A 235 -5.18 -3.76 2.38
CA PHE A 235 -4.15 -3.77 1.34
C PHE A 235 -3.46 -5.13 1.18
N GLY A 236 -3.48 -5.99 2.19
CA GLY A 236 -2.75 -7.26 2.21
C GLY A 236 -1.22 -7.11 2.34
N ALA A 237 -0.73 -5.95 2.80
CA ALA A 237 0.69 -5.65 3.02
C ALA A 237 0.92 -5.07 4.43
N ASP A 238 2.13 -5.21 4.97
CA ASP A 238 2.38 -4.92 6.40
C ASP A 238 2.54 -3.44 6.75
N VAL A 239 3.06 -2.62 5.82
CA VAL A 239 3.15 -1.16 5.96
C VAL A 239 2.61 -0.51 4.68
N ILE A 240 1.67 0.40 4.86
CA ILE A 240 0.92 1.06 3.79
C ILE A 240 1.38 2.51 3.67
N ASN A 241 1.31 3.06 2.46
CA ASN A 241 1.68 4.43 2.19
C ASN A 241 0.48 5.20 1.64
N TRP A 242 0.14 6.26 2.37
CA TRP A 242 -0.91 7.21 2.00
C TRP A 242 -0.27 8.53 1.61
N THR A 243 -0.78 9.13 0.53
CA THR A 243 -0.64 10.57 0.31
C THR A 243 -2.00 11.24 0.54
N PHE A 244 -2.09 12.55 0.49
CA PHE A 244 -3.30 13.30 0.81
C PHE A 244 -3.67 14.23 -0.33
N ALA A 245 -4.94 14.27 -0.69
CA ALA A 245 -5.44 15.11 -1.78
C ALA A 245 -6.72 15.82 -1.38
N LEU A 246 -6.86 17.08 -1.80
CA LEU A 246 -8.15 17.75 -1.74
C LEU A 246 -9.07 17.14 -2.80
N MET A 247 -10.36 17.03 -2.49
CA MET A 247 -11.36 16.47 -3.42
C MET A 247 -11.41 17.21 -4.76
N HIS A 248 -11.09 18.51 -4.79
CA HIS A 248 -11.00 19.30 -6.02
C HIS A 248 -9.71 19.07 -6.84
N HIS A 249 -8.77 18.28 -6.34
CA HIS A 249 -7.59 17.79 -7.07
C HIS A 249 -7.80 16.42 -7.71
N LEU A 250 -8.95 15.80 -7.48
CA LEU A 250 -9.35 14.55 -8.11
C LEU A 250 -10.33 14.81 -9.25
N GLU A 251 -10.07 14.15 -10.38
CA GLU A 251 -10.85 14.33 -11.60
C GLU A 251 -11.04 13.00 -12.34
N PHE A 252 -12.07 12.94 -13.19
CA PHE A 252 -12.15 11.89 -14.21
C PHE A 252 -11.16 12.22 -15.33
N PRO A 253 -10.52 11.20 -15.95
CA PRO A 253 -9.63 11.44 -17.08
C PRO A 253 -10.38 12.11 -18.24
N ALA A 254 -9.67 12.94 -19.02
CA ALA A 254 -10.23 13.56 -20.21
C ALA A 254 -10.74 12.50 -21.21
N ASN A 255 -11.90 12.77 -21.82
CA ASN A 255 -12.41 11.90 -22.88
C ASN A 255 -11.55 12.07 -24.15
N ASN A 256 -11.60 11.08 -25.07
CA ASN A 256 -10.90 11.08 -26.36
C ASN A 256 -11.21 12.27 -27.29
N THR A 257 -12.12 13.17 -26.90
CA THR A 257 -12.46 14.41 -27.60
C THR A 257 -11.64 15.63 -27.16
N GLY A 258 -10.68 15.47 -26.24
CA GLY A 258 -9.79 16.55 -25.79
C GLY A 258 -10.48 17.60 -24.90
N GLN A 259 -11.73 17.38 -24.51
CA GLN A 259 -12.39 18.13 -23.44
C GLN A 259 -12.16 17.40 -22.12
N PHE A 260 -11.45 18.06 -21.21
CA PHE A 260 -11.40 17.66 -19.80
C PHE A 260 -12.84 17.68 -19.27
N ALA A 261 -13.29 16.57 -18.70
CA ALA A 261 -14.51 16.58 -17.91
C ALA A 261 -14.17 17.11 -16.51
N THR A 262 -13.78 18.39 -16.43
CA THR A 262 -13.50 19.10 -15.16
C THR A 262 -14.75 19.20 -14.27
N THR A 263 -15.92 18.80 -14.77
CA THR A 263 -17.19 18.80 -14.07
C THR A 263 -17.63 17.37 -13.73
N GLY A 264 -18.07 17.21 -12.48
CA GLY A 264 -18.81 16.03 -12.03
C GLY A 264 -18.06 15.06 -11.12
N PHE A 265 -16.75 15.19 -10.91
CA PHE A 265 -16.11 14.45 -9.80
C PHE A 265 -16.62 15.01 -8.46
N PRO A 266 -16.99 14.17 -7.47
CA PRO A 266 -17.46 14.62 -6.18
C PRO A 266 -16.51 15.62 -5.51
N ARG A 267 -17.05 16.65 -4.86
CA ARG A 267 -16.25 17.73 -4.25
C ARG A 267 -16.11 17.61 -2.74
N THR A 268 -16.86 16.71 -2.13
CA THR A 268 -16.72 16.32 -0.73
C THR A 268 -16.72 14.80 -0.59
N THR A 269 -16.21 14.29 0.54
CA THR A 269 -16.27 12.86 0.89
C THR A 269 -17.72 12.39 1.03
N ASN A 270 -18.62 13.25 1.53
CA ASN A 270 -20.05 12.98 1.60
C ASN A 270 -20.70 12.86 0.21
N ASP A 271 -20.33 13.74 -0.73
CA ASP A 271 -20.78 13.62 -2.12
C ASP A 271 -20.25 12.34 -2.75
N LEU A 272 -19.00 11.97 -2.47
CA LEU A 272 -18.39 10.73 -2.97
C LEU A 272 -19.11 9.50 -2.43
N LYS A 273 -19.37 9.46 -1.12
CA LYS A 273 -20.15 8.40 -0.46
C LYS A 273 -21.55 8.26 -1.07
N THR A 274 -22.25 9.38 -1.23
CA THR A 274 -23.59 9.41 -1.84
C THR A 274 -23.54 8.93 -3.29
N SER A 275 -22.56 9.40 -4.06
CA SER A 275 -22.42 9.06 -5.48
C SER A 275 -22.07 7.59 -5.68
N VAL A 276 -21.17 7.02 -4.87
CA VAL A 276 -20.76 5.60 -5.00
C VAL A 276 -21.89 4.64 -4.63
N SER A 277 -22.74 5.03 -3.68
CA SER A 277 -23.87 4.22 -3.18
C SER A 277 -25.18 4.41 -3.98
N SER A 278 -25.23 5.37 -4.90
CA SER A 278 -26.41 5.64 -5.72
C SER A 278 -26.65 4.55 -6.77
N GLU A 279 -27.92 4.18 -7.01
CA GLU A 279 -28.30 3.32 -8.14
C GLU A 279 -28.04 4.01 -9.49
N ASP A 280 -28.22 5.34 -9.54
CA ASP A 280 -27.98 6.19 -10.72
C ASP A 280 -26.57 6.81 -10.73
N ARG A 281 -25.58 6.10 -10.16
CA ARG A 281 -24.21 6.63 -10.05
C ARG A 281 -23.57 6.92 -11.41
N ASP A 282 -22.72 7.94 -11.45
CA ASP A 282 -21.93 8.25 -12.65
C ASP A 282 -21.09 7.02 -13.06
N PRO A 283 -21.23 6.51 -14.31
CA PRO A 283 -20.53 5.32 -14.75
C PRO A 283 -19.00 5.47 -14.74
N ARG A 284 -18.47 6.70 -14.72
CA ARG A 284 -17.03 6.98 -14.61
C ARG A 284 -16.46 6.66 -13.23
N LEU A 285 -17.30 6.53 -12.19
CA LEU A 285 -16.89 5.93 -10.90
C LEU A 285 -16.58 4.42 -11.05
N GLY A 286 -17.04 3.81 -12.14
CA GLY A 286 -16.67 2.48 -12.58
C GLY A 286 -16.95 1.41 -11.53
N THR A 287 -15.88 0.81 -10.99
CA THR A 287 -15.94 -0.28 -10.00
C THR A 287 -15.65 0.17 -8.56
N LEU A 288 -15.60 1.48 -8.32
CA LEU A 288 -15.43 2.02 -6.97
C LEU A 288 -16.62 1.60 -6.10
N CYS A 289 -16.31 1.06 -4.94
CA CYS A 289 -17.24 0.68 -3.88
C CYS A 289 -16.72 1.22 -2.55
N ILE A 290 -17.61 1.30 -1.58
CA ILE A 290 -17.32 1.81 -0.23
C ILE A 290 -17.56 0.71 0.82
N TYR A 291 -16.71 0.68 1.83
CA TYR A 291 -16.90 -0.06 3.07
C TYR A 291 -16.69 0.88 4.26
N GLU A 292 -17.68 0.96 5.13
CA GLU A 292 -17.60 1.74 6.37
C GLU A 292 -17.01 0.87 7.47
N SER A 293 -15.73 1.08 7.81
CA SER A 293 -15.04 0.21 8.78
C SER A 293 -15.36 0.53 10.24
N SER A 294 -15.90 1.71 10.50
CA SER A 294 -16.43 2.18 11.78
C SER A 294 -17.35 3.38 11.50
N PRO A 295 -18.09 3.90 12.50
CA PRO A 295 -18.73 5.21 12.36
C PRO A 295 -17.72 6.23 11.84
N ASP A 296 -18.17 7.07 10.92
CA ASP A 296 -17.43 8.20 10.35
C ASP A 296 -16.16 7.83 9.53
N VAL A 297 -15.90 6.54 9.27
CA VAL A 297 -14.74 6.07 8.51
C VAL A 297 -15.17 5.38 7.22
N GLN A 298 -14.71 5.92 6.11
CA GLN A 298 -15.05 5.48 4.76
C GLN A 298 -13.81 4.89 4.06
N ARG A 299 -13.91 3.65 3.58
CA ARG A 299 -12.84 3.00 2.80
C ARG A 299 -13.33 2.69 1.41
N TYR A 300 -12.69 3.28 0.41
CA TYR A 300 -13.04 3.07 -0.99
C TYR A 300 -12.09 2.10 -1.65
N PHE A 301 -12.65 1.19 -2.44
CA PHE A 301 -11.90 0.13 -3.10
C PHE A 301 -12.52 -0.26 -4.44
N CYS A 302 -11.74 -0.93 -5.27
CA CYS A 302 -12.24 -1.56 -6.50
C CYS A 302 -12.90 -2.91 -6.16
N SER A 303 -14.21 -3.03 -6.37
CA SER A 303 -14.96 -4.28 -6.11
C SER A 303 -14.59 -5.43 -7.02
N ARG A 304 -13.86 -5.17 -8.11
CA ARG A 304 -13.40 -6.20 -9.06
C ARG A 304 -12.02 -6.77 -8.72
N CYS A 305 -11.05 -5.92 -8.40
CA CYS A 305 -9.65 -6.36 -8.23
C CYS A 305 -9.09 -6.23 -6.82
N SER A 306 -9.88 -5.76 -5.84
CA SER A 306 -9.52 -5.53 -4.43
C SER A 306 -8.69 -4.29 -4.12
N ALA A 307 -8.28 -3.52 -5.13
CA ALA A 307 -7.43 -2.35 -4.93
C ALA A 307 -8.05 -1.35 -3.95
N SER A 308 -7.35 -1.07 -2.84
CA SER A 308 -7.69 0.04 -1.94
C SER A 308 -7.35 1.36 -2.64
N VAL A 309 -8.29 2.31 -2.64
CA VAL A 309 -8.19 3.57 -3.40
C VAL A 309 -8.11 4.78 -2.48
N PHE A 310 -9.14 4.97 -1.66
CA PHE A 310 -9.23 6.11 -0.75
C PHE A 310 -9.54 5.68 0.68
N TYR A 311 -9.02 6.45 1.63
CA TYR A 311 -9.53 6.51 2.99
C TYR A 311 -10.05 7.92 3.26
N ALA A 312 -11.22 8.01 3.88
CA ALA A 312 -11.83 9.28 4.22
C ALA A 312 -12.51 9.20 5.58
N VAL A 313 -12.69 10.37 6.20
CA VAL A 313 -13.43 10.54 7.44
C VAL A 313 -14.38 11.72 7.34
N ASP A 314 -15.50 11.65 8.06
CA ASP A 314 -16.61 12.61 7.90
C ASP A 314 -16.25 14.02 8.41
N ASP A 315 -15.26 14.15 9.29
CA ASP A 315 -14.76 15.43 9.84
C ASP A 315 -13.76 16.15 8.91
N ARG A 316 -13.28 15.50 7.85
CA ARG A 316 -12.37 16.05 6.83
C ARG A 316 -13.01 16.01 5.44
N GLN A 317 -14.16 16.65 5.28
CA GLN A 317 -14.99 16.49 4.06
C GLN A 317 -14.33 16.87 2.74
N GLU A 318 -13.32 17.73 2.75
CA GLU A 318 -12.61 18.16 1.53
C GLU A 318 -11.35 17.36 1.23
N LEU A 319 -11.01 16.37 2.07
CA LEU A 319 -9.71 15.69 2.05
C LEU A 319 -9.89 14.18 2.03
N VAL A 320 -9.12 13.51 1.17
CA VAL A 320 -8.97 12.06 1.16
C VAL A 320 -7.52 11.66 1.23
N ASP A 321 -7.29 10.51 1.85
CA ASP A 321 -6.03 9.82 1.81
C ASP A 321 -6.05 8.91 0.57
N VAL A 322 -5.01 8.99 -0.28
CA VAL A 322 -4.91 8.30 -1.58
C VAL A 322 -3.85 7.21 -1.52
N ALA A 323 -4.21 6.00 -1.96
CA ALA A 323 -3.32 4.85 -1.97
C ALA A 323 -2.19 5.04 -2.99
N VAL A 324 -0.94 5.17 -2.52
CA VAL A 324 0.22 5.51 -3.38
C VAL A 324 0.53 4.41 -4.40
N GLY A 325 0.21 3.16 -4.11
CA GLY A 325 0.40 2.04 -5.05
C GLY A 325 -0.42 2.14 -6.33
N LEU A 326 -1.42 3.01 -6.39
CA LEU A 326 -2.24 3.22 -7.58
C LEU A 326 -1.75 4.38 -8.47
N LEU A 327 -0.75 5.13 -8.03
CA LEU A 327 -0.22 6.28 -8.74
C LEU A 327 0.75 5.83 -9.84
N GLU A 328 0.53 6.38 -11.04
CA GLU A 328 1.40 6.22 -12.20
C GLU A 328 2.16 7.52 -12.46
N GLU A 329 3.34 7.63 -11.86
CA GLU A 329 4.18 8.81 -12.03
C GLU A 329 5.49 8.43 -12.75
N PRO A 330 5.95 9.23 -13.74
CA PRO A 330 7.11 8.88 -14.56
C PRO A 330 8.43 8.63 -13.82
N SER A 331 8.64 9.20 -12.62
CA SER A 331 9.84 8.94 -11.82
C SER A 331 9.84 7.60 -11.10
N GLY A 332 8.68 6.92 -11.02
CA GLY A 332 8.59 5.56 -10.48
C GLY A 332 7.51 5.37 -9.43
N ALA A 333 7.58 4.21 -8.77
CA ALA A 333 6.55 3.73 -7.86
C ALA A 333 6.33 4.64 -6.64
N ARG A 334 7.35 5.34 -6.17
CA ARG A 334 7.27 6.29 -5.06
C ARG A 334 6.82 7.68 -5.49
N ALA A 335 6.72 7.95 -6.80
CA ALA A 335 6.27 9.23 -7.33
C ALA A 335 6.98 10.44 -6.69
N GLU A 336 8.29 10.36 -6.47
CA GLU A 336 9.04 11.36 -5.69
C GLU A 336 9.03 12.76 -6.35
N SER A 337 8.77 12.86 -7.66
CA SER A 337 8.54 14.16 -8.32
C SER A 337 7.21 14.82 -7.95
N PHE A 338 6.26 14.06 -7.40
CA PHE A 338 4.92 14.51 -7.03
C PHE A 338 4.72 14.55 -5.50
N LEU A 339 5.42 13.67 -4.78
CA LEU A 339 5.23 13.40 -3.36
C LEU A 339 6.41 13.83 -2.50
N ALA A 340 6.11 14.33 -1.30
CA ALA A 340 7.08 14.63 -0.25
C ALA A 340 7.04 13.53 0.81
N TRP A 341 8.02 12.63 0.77
CA TRP A 341 8.06 11.46 1.65
C TRP A 341 8.48 11.79 3.08
N GLY A 342 7.67 11.37 4.05
CA GLY A 342 7.99 11.37 5.47
C GLY A 342 8.97 10.26 5.87
N PHE A 343 10.08 10.11 5.14
CA PHE A 343 11.09 9.10 5.44
C PHE A 343 11.67 9.29 6.85
N GLY A 344 11.67 8.21 7.63
CA GLY A 344 12.11 8.20 9.03
C GLY A 344 11.18 8.92 10.02
N SER A 345 10.05 9.47 9.55
CA SER A 345 8.99 9.95 10.44
C SER A 345 8.32 8.77 11.17
N ASP A 346 7.50 9.08 12.17
CA ASP A 346 6.72 8.06 12.84
C ASP A 346 5.79 7.33 11.87
N VAL A 347 5.75 6.01 12.04
CA VAL A 347 4.79 5.16 11.35
C VAL A 347 3.45 5.26 12.06
N GLY A 348 2.38 5.47 11.31
CA GLY A 348 1.01 5.52 11.81
C GLY A 348 0.65 4.23 12.54
N SER A 349 0.01 4.39 13.70
CA SER A 349 -0.56 3.30 14.50
C SER A 349 0.44 2.21 14.96
N MET A 350 1.68 2.58 15.31
CA MET A 350 2.70 1.65 15.81
C MET A 350 2.24 0.73 16.95
N GLN A 351 1.31 1.19 17.80
CA GLN A 351 0.71 0.38 18.86
C GLN A 351 0.07 -0.92 18.36
N ASP A 352 -0.40 -0.96 17.11
CA ASP A 352 -1.05 -2.13 16.52
C ASP A 352 -0.08 -3.26 16.18
N VAL A 353 1.23 -2.99 16.18
CA VAL A 353 2.27 -3.98 15.89
C VAL A 353 3.05 -4.45 17.11
N ILE A 354 2.99 -3.71 18.22
CA ILE A 354 3.73 -4.00 19.47
C ILE A 354 3.38 -5.40 20.00
N GLY A 355 4.40 -6.09 20.49
CA GLY A 355 4.29 -7.43 21.11
C GLY A 355 4.10 -8.57 20.10
N GLY A 356 4.09 -8.27 18.80
CA GLY A 356 3.94 -9.26 17.75
C GLY A 356 5.09 -9.29 16.75
N TRP A 357 5.02 -10.23 15.81
CA TRP A 357 6.09 -10.45 14.84
C TRP A 357 6.38 -9.25 13.93
N ARG A 358 5.41 -8.34 13.78
CA ARG A 358 5.55 -7.13 12.96
C ARG A 358 6.34 -6.01 13.62
N GLU A 359 6.46 -5.98 14.94
CA GLU A 359 7.08 -4.86 15.65
C GLU A 359 8.47 -4.52 15.10
N LYS A 360 9.34 -5.54 15.03
CA LYS A 360 10.70 -5.40 14.48
C LYS A 360 10.73 -5.13 12.98
N LEU A 361 9.76 -5.66 12.23
CA LEU A 361 9.65 -5.39 10.79
C LEU A 361 9.37 -3.91 10.53
N VAL A 362 8.39 -3.34 11.24
CA VAL A 362 8.02 -1.93 11.06
C VAL A 362 9.12 -1.00 11.57
N ALA A 363 9.76 -1.33 12.70
CA ALA A 363 10.91 -0.58 13.19
C ALA A 363 12.09 -0.61 12.18
N ALA A 364 12.36 -1.76 11.55
CA ALA A 364 13.36 -1.86 10.49
C ALA A 364 13.00 -0.98 9.29
N ILE A 365 11.74 -1.04 8.83
CA ILE A 365 11.24 -0.20 7.73
C ILE A 365 11.43 1.30 8.06
N GLN A 366 11.07 1.74 9.26
CA GLN A 366 11.25 3.14 9.67
C GLN A 366 12.73 3.54 9.67
N SER A 367 13.61 2.71 10.22
CA SER A 367 15.04 2.97 10.28
C SER A 367 15.69 2.98 8.89
N GLU A 368 15.30 2.07 8.00
CA GLU A 368 15.84 2.00 6.64
C GLU A 368 15.31 3.13 5.76
N ALA A 369 14.05 3.54 5.96
CA ALA A 369 13.52 4.75 5.34
C ALA A 369 14.31 6.00 5.78
N GLU A 370 14.68 6.13 7.06
CA GLU A 370 15.54 7.23 7.52
C GLU A 370 16.93 7.17 6.88
N ALA A 371 17.54 5.98 6.82
CA ALA A 371 18.83 5.80 6.16
C ALA A 371 18.76 6.20 4.67
N TRP A 372 17.68 5.84 3.98
CA TRP A 372 17.40 6.27 2.61
C TRP A 372 17.33 7.81 2.54
N ARG A 373 16.54 8.47 3.40
CA ARG A 373 16.46 9.94 3.44
C ARG A 373 17.83 10.61 3.53
N ILE A 374 18.68 10.09 4.42
CA ILE A 374 20.03 10.62 4.64
C ILE A 374 20.90 10.40 3.41
N ALA A 375 20.89 9.19 2.83
CA ALA A 375 21.64 8.89 1.62
C ALA A 375 21.20 9.76 0.42
N ARG A 376 19.92 10.10 0.35
CA ARG A 376 19.33 11.01 -0.64
C ARG A 376 19.61 12.49 -0.37
N SER A 377 20.21 12.83 0.78
CA SER A 377 20.35 14.21 1.27
C SER A 377 19.00 14.97 1.33
N TYR A 378 17.91 14.24 1.61
CA TYR A 378 16.59 14.86 1.69
C TYR A 378 16.42 15.55 3.05
N PRO A 379 15.91 16.80 3.09
CA PRO A 379 15.52 17.42 4.35
C PRO A 379 14.42 16.60 5.03
N LYS A 380 14.31 16.73 6.36
CA LYS A 380 13.09 16.30 7.06
C LYS A 380 11.92 17.12 6.53
N THR A 381 10.75 16.51 6.42
CA THR A 381 9.52 17.24 6.06
C THR A 381 9.20 18.28 7.13
N TRP A 382 8.57 19.39 6.75
CA TRP A 382 8.23 20.44 7.71
C TRP A 382 7.38 19.92 8.88
N ARG A 383 6.48 18.97 8.62
CA ARG A 383 5.62 18.36 9.64
C ARG A 383 6.42 17.56 10.67
N ARG A 384 7.51 16.91 10.25
CA ARG A 384 8.42 16.20 11.15
C ARG A 384 9.21 17.19 12.01
N ILE A 385 9.68 18.29 11.42
CA ILE A 385 10.42 19.33 12.14
C ILE A 385 9.55 19.91 13.26
N LEU A 386 8.33 20.36 12.94
CA LEU A 386 7.41 20.92 13.94
C LEU A 386 7.16 19.95 15.10
N LYS A 387 6.90 18.67 14.78
CA LYS A 387 6.66 17.66 15.82
C LYS A 387 7.88 17.45 16.72
N GLU A 388 9.08 17.41 16.16
CA GLU A 388 10.31 17.25 16.93
C GLU A 388 10.61 18.51 17.79
N GLU A 389 10.27 19.71 17.30
CA GLU A 389 10.40 20.97 18.06
C GLU A 389 9.40 21.04 19.21
N ASP A 390 8.14 20.66 18.99
CA ASP A 390 7.11 20.60 20.04
C ASP A 390 7.51 19.64 21.17
N LEU A 391 8.08 18.47 20.83
CA LEU A 391 8.57 17.50 21.82
C LEU A 391 9.74 18.02 22.65
N VAL A 392 10.58 18.89 22.10
CA VAL A 392 11.68 19.55 22.84
C VAL A 392 11.13 20.67 23.73
N ALA A 393 10.05 21.33 23.34
CA ALA A 393 9.41 22.34 24.17
C ALA A 393 8.67 21.75 25.38
N ASP A 394 8.20 20.51 25.27
CA ASP A 394 7.49 19.77 26.34
C ASP A 394 8.43 18.95 27.27
N SER A 395 9.73 18.87 26.96
CA SER A 395 10.76 18.14 27.73
C SER A 395 11.59 19.06 28.63
#